data_AF-A0A1Q3ZIW7-F1
#
_entry.id   AF-A0A1Q3ZIW7-F1
#
_cell.length_a   1.000
_cell.length_b   1.000
_cell.length_c   1.000
_cell.angle_alpha   90.00
_cell.angle_beta   90.00
_cell.angle_gamma   90.00
#
_symmetry.space_group_name_H-M   'P 1'
#
loop_
_entity.id
_entity.type
_entity.pdbx_description
1 polymer ?
#
loop_
_entity_poly.entity_id
_entity_poly.type
_entity_poly.pdbx_seq_one_letter_code
_entity_poly.pdbx_strand_id
1 'polypeptide(L)'
;MARQKGIIKLTGKVGDLSFYKSKDGFLAREKGGVEGERIKNDPAFVRTRENGVEFGSSASSGKLLRDSVRTMMQNASDGRVTARLTKVMTQIKNMDPTSARGERTVGVGIATPPAKALLKGFNFNNRAVLGSVLFKSYSVNTGTGVIDLTGFVPINDLNVPSGATHVTLRGAWAKVDFSGAVSSVEETNSQNLPIDGTATTVTLTPTAVPAGAGTDLYLLMLEFFQEVNGVQYTLKNGAFNVLSIVEIQ
;
A
#
# COMPACT_ATOMS: atom_id res chain seq x y z
N MET A 1 -29.55 -5.24 26.99
CA MET A 1 -28.12 -5.66 27.06
C MET A 1 -27.73 -5.85 28.50
N ALA A 2 -26.97 -6.91 28.82
CA ALA A 2 -26.50 -7.15 30.18
C ALA A 2 -25.50 -6.06 30.59
N ARG A 3 -25.63 -5.56 31.83
CA ARG A 3 -24.78 -4.51 32.40
C ARG A 3 -23.92 -5.09 33.52
N GLN A 4 -22.67 -4.68 33.59
CA GLN A 4 -21.79 -5.06 34.70
C GLN A 4 -22.12 -4.20 35.93
N LYS A 5 -22.66 -4.82 36.99
CA LYS A 5 -23.02 -4.13 38.25
C LYS A 5 -21.91 -4.15 39.32
N GLY A 6 -20.78 -4.81 39.08
CA GLY A 6 -19.69 -4.97 40.06
C GLY A 6 -18.61 -3.88 39.98
N ILE A 7 -17.82 -3.75 41.05
CA ILE A 7 -16.67 -2.82 41.15
C ILE A 7 -15.50 -3.24 40.25
N ILE A 8 -15.36 -4.54 39.97
CA ILE A 8 -14.37 -5.08 39.05
C ILE A 8 -14.82 -4.75 37.64
N LYS A 9 -13.97 -4.10 36.85
CA LYS A 9 -14.23 -3.75 35.45
C LYS A 9 -13.58 -4.82 34.56
N LEU A 10 -14.38 -5.46 33.71
CA LEU A 10 -13.88 -6.48 32.78
C LEU A 10 -13.92 -5.94 31.35
N THR A 11 -12.88 -6.26 30.58
CA THR A 11 -12.81 -5.99 29.14
C THR A 11 -12.19 -7.19 28.45
N GLY A 12 -12.77 -7.64 27.34
CA GLY A 12 -12.32 -8.82 26.60
C GLY A 12 -13.31 -9.98 26.69
N LYS A 13 -12.85 -11.19 26.40
CA LYS A 13 -13.68 -12.41 26.38
C LYS A 13 -13.40 -13.31 27.57
N VAL A 14 -14.46 -13.86 28.17
CA VAL A 14 -14.40 -14.95 29.15
C VAL A 14 -15.43 -16.00 28.71
N GLY A 15 -14.95 -17.13 28.21
CA GLY A 15 -15.83 -18.13 27.56
C GLY A 15 -16.66 -17.49 26.44
N ASP A 16 -17.98 -17.67 26.51
CA ASP A 16 -18.93 -17.07 25.56
C ASP A 16 -19.37 -15.66 25.94
N LEU A 17 -18.87 -15.07 27.03
CA LEU A 17 -19.18 -13.69 27.40
C LEU A 17 -18.12 -12.73 26.86
N SER A 18 -18.58 -11.69 26.17
CA SER A 18 -17.75 -10.55 25.75
C SER A 18 -18.10 -9.31 26.58
N PHE A 19 -17.10 -8.79 27.28
CA PHE A 19 -17.17 -7.57 28.10
C PHE A 19 -16.52 -6.40 27.36
N TYR A 20 -17.22 -5.27 27.29
CA TYR A 20 -16.73 -4.09 26.57
C TYR A 20 -17.30 -2.80 27.17
N LYS A 21 -16.59 -1.69 26.92
CA LYS A 21 -17.02 -0.36 27.34
C LYS A 21 -17.78 0.32 26.20
N SER A 22 -18.99 0.78 26.49
CA SER A 22 -19.82 1.59 25.59
C SER A 22 -20.04 2.99 26.17
N LYS A 23 -20.77 3.85 25.46
CA LYS A 23 -21.23 5.15 26.00
C LYS A 23 -22.12 4.99 27.23
N ASP A 24 -22.83 3.86 27.33
CA ASP A 24 -23.75 3.54 28.43
C ASP A 24 -23.07 2.75 29.58
N GLY A 25 -21.74 2.70 29.60
CA GLY A 25 -20.95 2.01 30.61
C GLY A 25 -20.45 0.62 30.19
N PHE A 26 -20.09 -0.20 31.18
CA PHE A 26 -19.56 -1.55 30.98
C PHE A 26 -20.70 -2.54 30.71
N LEU A 27 -20.67 -3.14 29.53
CA LEU A 27 -21.68 -4.06 29.04
C LEU A 27 -21.08 -5.46 28.86
N ALA A 28 -21.94 -6.45 29.02
CA ALA A 28 -21.66 -7.84 28.67
C ALA A 28 -22.65 -8.31 27.61
N ARG A 29 -22.19 -9.16 26.70
CA ARG A 29 -23.03 -9.92 25.78
C ARG A 29 -22.54 -11.34 25.67
N GLU A 30 -23.44 -12.28 25.50
CA GLU A 30 -23.07 -13.60 25.01
C GLU A 30 -22.60 -13.53 23.56
N LYS A 31 -21.85 -14.54 23.16
CA LYS A 31 -21.35 -14.75 21.82
C LYS A 31 -22.56 -14.97 20.91
N GLY A 32 -23.01 -13.90 20.27
CA GLY A 32 -23.97 -13.99 19.17
C GLY A 32 -23.31 -14.45 17.87
N GLY A 33 -24.14 -14.87 16.92
CA GLY A 33 -23.73 -15.31 15.59
C GLY A 33 -23.81 -16.82 15.40
N VAL A 34 -23.51 -17.26 14.18
CA VAL A 34 -23.52 -18.67 13.79
C VAL A 34 -22.21 -19.31 14.23
N GLU A 35 -22.24 -20.56 14.72
CA GLU A 35 -21.03 -21.29 15.08
C GLU A 35 -20.09 -21.47 13.88
N GLY A 36 -18.78 -21.38 14.13
CA GLY A 36 -17.76 -21.53 13.09
C GLY A 36 -17.84 -22.87 12.37
N GLU A 37 -18.11 -23.96 13.11
CA GLU A 37 -18.24 -25.31 12.54
C GLU A 37 -19.45 -25.41 11.61
N ARG A 38 -20.55 -24.72 11.95
CA ARG A 38 -21.70 -24.61 11.07
C ARG A 38 -21.33 -23.83 9.80
N ILE A 39 -20.65 -22.69 9.89
CA ILE A 39 -20.19 -21.95 8.70
C ILE A 39 -19.31 -22.83 7.80
N LYS A 40 -18.48 -23.68 8.40
CA LYS A 40 -17.55 -24.57 7.69
C LYS A 40 -18.27 -25.68 6.92
N ASN A 41 -19.29 -26.30 7.51
CA ASN A 41 -19.87 -27.54 6.98
C ASN A 41 -21.27 -27.38 6.39
N ASP A 42 -22.08 -26.44 6.87
CA ASP A 42 -23.48 -26.29 6.45
C ASP A 42 -23.55 -25.77 4.98
N PRO A 43 -24.31 -26.45 4.09
CA PRO A 43 -24.49 -26.03 2.70
C PRO A 43 -25.00 -24.60 2.54
N ALA A 44 -25.81 -24.10 3.48
CA ALA A 44 -26.34 -22.73 3.45
C ALA A 44 -25.23 -21.66 3.47
N PHE A 45 -24.04 -21.99 3.98
CA PHE A 45 -22.90 -21.07 4.09
C PHE A 45 -21.87 -21.22 2.96
N VAL A 46 -22.16 -22.00 1.90
CA VAL A 46 -21.24 -22.18 0.76
C VAL A 46 -20.80 -20.84 0.17
N ARG A 47 -21.72 -19.89 0.02
CA ARG A 47 -21.43 -18.55 -0.53
C ARG A 47 -20.56 -17.70 0.40
N THR A 48 -20.70 -17.87 1.71
CA THR A 48 -19.85 -17.22 2.71
C THR A 48 -18.42 -17.76 2.64
N ARG A 49 -18.26 -19.09 2.47
CA ARG A 49 -16.94 -19.72 2.33
C ARG A 49 -16.25 -19.30 1.05
N GLU A 50 -16.94 -19.34 -0.09
CA GLU A 50 -16.44 -18.86 -1.38
C GLU A 50 -15.93 -17.41 -1.29
N ASN A 51 -16.74 -16.51 -0.71
CA ASN A 51 -16.32 -15.12 -0.51
C ASN A 51 -15.09 -15.00 0.41
N GLY A 52 -15.02 -15.84 1.44
CA GLY A 52 -13.90 -15.89 2.39
C GLY A 52 -12.59 -16.30 1.73
N VAL A 53 -12.62 -17.31 0.85
CA VAL A 53 -11.45 -17.76 0.07
C VAL A 53 -10.97 -16.64 -0.86
N GLU A 54 -11.86 -16.05 -1.65
CA GLU A 54 -11.53 -14.95 -2.57
C GLU A 54 -10.99 -13.71 -1.82
N PHE A 55 -11.53 -13.41 -0.64
CA PHE A 55 -11.03 -12.33 0.21
C PHE A 55 -9.63 -12.65 0.76
N GLY A 56 -9.40 -13.90 1.21
CA GLY A 56 -8.09 -14.38 1.64
C GLY A 56 -7.04 -14.23 0.54
N SER A 57 -7.37 -14.61 -0.70
CA SER A 57 -6.53 -14.38 -1.87
C SER A 57 -6.19 -12.90 -2.05
N SER A 58 -7.21 -12.02 -2.02
CA SER A 58 -7.02 -10.56 -2.14
C SER A 58 -6.11 -9.98 -1.04
N ALA A 59 -6.28 -10.44 0.20
CA ALA A 59 -5.49 -9.98 1.34
C ALA A 59 -4.02 -10.42 1.22
N SER A 60 -3.78 -11.67 0.82
CA SER A 60 -2.44 -12.23 0.61
C SER A 60 -1.71 -11.55 -0.54
N SER A 61 -2.37 -11.30 -1.67
CA SER A 61 -1.78 -10.55 -2.80
C SER A 61 -1.44 -9.11 -2.40
N GLY A 62 -2.31 -8.46 -1.63
CA GLY A 62 -2.01 -7.14 -1.08
C GLY A 62 -0.80 -7.18 -0.14
N LYS A 63 -0.68 -8.22 0.69
CA LYS A 63 0.47 -8.42 1.58
C LYS A 63 1.76 -8.60 0.77
N LEU A 64 1.76 -9.45 -0.26
CA LEU A 64 2.91 -9.68 -1.13
C LEU A 64 3.45 -8.37 -1.71
N LEU A 65 2.56 -7.54 -2.27
CA LEU A 65 2.98 -6.23 -2.81
C LEU A 65 3.53 -5.29 -1.73
N ARG A 66 2.96 -5.25 -0.53
CA ARG A 66 3.53 -4.42 0.56
C ARG A 66 4.87 -4.94 1.04
N ASP A 67 5.02 -6.27 1.09
CA ASP A 67 6.27 -6.89 1.52
C ASP A 67 7.38 -6.65 0.50
N SER A 68 7.06 -6.67 -0.80
CA SER A 68 8.05 -6.42 -1.86
C SER A 68 8.66 -5.02 -1.78
N VAL A 69 7.88 -4.01 -1.38
CA VAL A 69 8.35 -2.62 -1.24
C VAL A 69 8.44 -2.14 0.21
N ARG A 70 8.64 -3.09 1.15
CA ARG A 70 8.61 -2.81 2.60
C ARG A 70 9.63 -1.76 3.03
N THR A 71 10.84 -1.79 2.45
CA THR A 71 11.93 -0.84 2.75
C THR A 71 11.52 0.61 2.47
N MET A 72 10.82 0.84 1.36
CA MET A 72 10.28 2.14 0.98
C MET A 72 9.07 2.53 1.84
N MET A 73 8.18 1.57 2.13
CA MET A 73 6.96 1.82 2.91
C MET A 73 7.21 2.26 4.36
N GLN A 74 8.35 1.89 4.95
CA GLN A 74 8.67 2.23 6.35
C GLN A 74 8.52 3.73 6.65
N ASN A 75 8.83 4.59 5.67
CA ASN A 75 8.79 6.04 5.82
C ASN A 75 7.65 6.71 5.04
N ALA A 76 6.93 6.00 4.17
CA ALA A 76 5.98 6.58 3.21
C ALA A 76 4.65 5.80 3.11
N SER A 77 4.12 5.35 4.25
CA SER A 77 2.82 4.67 4.31
C SER A 77 1.89 5.21 5.39
N ASP A 78 0.58 5.15 5.12
CA ASP A 78 -0.45 5.49 6.10
C ASP A 78 -1.00 4.24 6.83
N GLY A 79 -1.59 4.45 8.01
CA GLY A 79 -2.13 3.36 8.84
C GLY A 79 -3.30 2.58 8.23
N ARG A 80 -3.86 3.01 7.09
CA ARG A 80 -4.93 2.32 6.36
C ARG A 80 -4.45 1.69 5.04
N VAL A 81 -3.16 1.77 4.71
CA VAL A 81 -2.60 1.25 3.45
C VAL A 81 -2.99 -0.22 3.20
N THR A 82 -2.99 -1.06 4.24
CA THR A 82 -3.40 -2.46 4.15
C THR A 82 -4.85 -2.59 3.67
N ALA A 83 -5.79 -1.90 4.31
CA ALA A 83 -7.20 -1.97 3.95
C ALA A 83 -7.47 -1.40 2.55
N ARG A 84 -6.81 -0.27 2.21
CA ARG A 84 -6.94 0.35 0.88
C ARG A 84 -6.41 -0.56 -0.21
N LEU A 85 -5.25 -1.18 0.00
CA LEU A 85 -4.67 -2.08 -0.99
C LEU A 85 -5.48 -3.38 -1.11
N THR A 86 -5.95 -3.97 0.00
CA THR A 86 -6.85 -5.14 -0.05
C THR A 86 -8.11 -4.84 -0.85
N LYS A 87 -8.69 -3.63 -0.73
CA LYS A 87 -9.83 -3.21 -1.55
C LYS A 87 -9.50 -3.24 -3.04
N VAL A 88 -8.36 -2.68 -3.44
CA VAL A 88 -7.89 -2.69 -4.83
C VAL A 88 -7.67 -4.13 -5.32
N MET A 89 -7.03 -4.97 -4.51
CA MET A 89 -6.82 -6.40 -4.83
C MET A 89 -8.15 -7.14 -4.99
N THR A 90 -9.16 -6.86 -4.18
CA THR A 90 -10.50 -7.43 -4.36
C THR A 90 -11.17 -6.97 -5.66
N GLN A 91 -10.97 -5.72 -6.07
CA GLN A 91 -11.45 -5.23 -7.37
C GLN A 91 -10.75 -5.95 -8.52
N ILE A 92 -9.43 -6.12 -8.45
CA ILE A 92 -8.64 -6.84 -9.45
C ILE A 92 -9.07 -8.31 -9.53
N LYS A 93 -9.21 -8.98 -8.39
CA LYS A 93 -9.69 -10.36 -8.31
C LYS A 93 -11.07 -10.52 -8.96
N ASN A 94 -11.95 -9.53 -8.84
CA ASN A 94 -13.26 -9.58 -9.49
C ASN A 94 -13.19 -9.48 -11.02
N MET A 95 -12.04 -9.07 -11.58
CA MET A 95 -11.76 -9.02 -13.01
C MET A 95 -11.10 -10.31 -13.54
N ASP A 96 -10.96 -11.35 -12.71
CA ASP A 96 -10.58 -12.69 -13.18
C ASP A 96 -11.67 -13.24 -14.12
N PRO A 97 -11.36 -13.44 -15.42
CA PRO A 97 -12.35 -13.85 -16.41
C PRO A 97 -12.46 -15.37 -16.56
N THR A 98 -11.64 -16.15 -15.85
CA THR A 98 -11.48 -17.60 -16.10
C THR A 98 -11.97 -18.45 -14.93
N SER A 99 -11.73 -18.01 -13.69
CA SER A 99 -11.96 -18.84 -12.52
C SER A 99 -13.44 -18.83 -12.12
N ALA A 100 -13.91 -19.98 -11.62
CA ALA A 100 -15.24 -20.08 -11.04
C ALA A 100 -15.38 -19.22 -9.76
N ARG A 101 -16.63 -18.95 -9.34
CA ARG A 101 -16.90 -18.25 -8.07
C ARG A 101 -16.29 -19.03 -6.90
N GLY A 102 -15.62 -18.33 -5.99
CA GLY A 102 -14.89 -18.92 -4.88
C GLY A 102 -13.40 -19.15 -5.19
N GLU A 103 -13.04 -19.23 -6.46
CA GLU A 103 -11.69 -19.56 -6.94
C GLU A 103 -11.01 -18.40 -7.68
N ARG A 104 -11.69 -17.25 -7.82
CA ARG A 104 -11.10 -16.07 -8.49
C ARG A 104 -9.91 -15.53 -7.71
N THR A 105 -8.87 -15.15 -8.44
CA THR A 105 -7.60 -14.67 -7.84
C THR A 105 -7.13 -13.35 -8.44
N VAL A 106 -6.28 -12.64 -7.71
CA VAL A 106 -5.59 -11.45 -8.23
C VAL A 106 -4.61 -11.83 -9.34
N GLY A 107 -3.91 -12.96 -9.21
CA GLY A 107 -2.89 -13.39 -10.16
C GLY A 107 -3.43 -13.64 -11.57
N VAL A 108 -4.67 -14.08 -11.69
CA VAL A 108 -5.35 -14.15 -13.00
C VAL A 108 -5.94 -12.79 -13.39
N GLY A 109 -6.63 -12.11 -12.48
CA GLY A 109 -7.30 -10.84 -12.78
C GLY A 109 -6.36 -9.72 -13.24
N ILE A 110 -5.14 -9.66 -12.71
CA ILE A 110 -4.14 -8.61 -13.00
C ILE A 110 -3.66 -8.62 -14.46
N ALA A 111 -3.83 -9.72 -15.19
CA ALA A 111 -3.47 -9.79 -16.60
C ALA A 111 -4.29 -8.81 -17.47
N THR A 112 -5.47 -8.38 -17.00
CA THR A 112 -6.35 -7.49 -17.77
C THR A 112 -5.90 -6.02 -17.69
N PRO A 113 -5.98 -5.24 -18.79
CA PRO A 113 -5.63 -3.82 -18.75
C PRO A 113 -6.42 -2.98 -17.71
N PRO A 114 -7.75 -3.18 -17.53
CA PRO A 114 -8.50 -2.48 -16.50
C PRO A 114 -8.03 -2.80 -15.08
N ALA A 115 -7.56 -4.02 -14.81
CA ALA A 115 -7.02 -4.38 -13.50
C ALA A 115 -5.70 -3.66 -13.22
N LYS A 116 -4.81 -3.58 -14.21
CA LYS A 116 -3.55 -2.84 -14.08
C LYS A 116 -3.79 -1.36 -13.79
N ALA A 117 -4.77 -0.76 -14.47
CA ALA A 117 -5.16 0.63 -14.25
C ALA A 117 -5.62 0.93 -12.80
N LEU A 118 -6.10 -0.07 -12.04
CA LEU A 118 -6.46 0.13 -10.64
C LEU A 118 -5.24 0.29 -9.70
N LEU A 119 -4.07 -0.21 -10.09
CA LEU A 119 -2.83 -0.06 -9.33
C LEU A 119 -2.04 1.18 -9.74
N LYS A 120 -2.12 1.59 -11.01
CA LYS A 120 -1.47 2.82 -11.47
C LYS A 120 -2.02 4.02 -10.68
N GLY A 121 -1.12 4.80 -10.08
CA GLY A 121 -1.46 5.91 -9.20
C GLY A 121 -1.88 5.51 -7.78
N PHE A 122 -1.75 4.23 -7.38
CA PHE A 122 -1.94 3.86 -5.99
C PHE A 122 -0.87 4.51 -5.11
N ASN A 123 -1.31 5.38 -4.20
CA ASN A 123 -0.46 6.04 -3.22
C ASN A 123 -0.46 5.23 -1.93
N PHE A 124 0.71 4.90 -1.39
CA PHE A 124 0.86 4.15 -0.15
C PHE A 124 0.62 5.03 1.09
N ASN A 125 0.77 6.34 0.95
CA ASN A 125 0.41 7.34 1.94
C ASN A 125 -0.72 8.23 1.41
N ASN A 126 -1.94 8.06 1.92
CA ASN A 126 -3.08 8.88 1.51
C ASN A 126 -3.05 10.32 2.07
N ARG A 127 -2.08 10.66 2.92
CA ARG A 127 -1.83 12.04 3.39
C ARG A 127 -0.85 12.80 2.49
N ALA A 128 -0.09 12.06 1.67
CA ALA A 128 0.92 12.56 0.74
C ALA A 128 0.72 11.91 -0.63
N VAL A 129 -0.30 12.37 -1.35
CA VAL A 129 -0.60 11.88 -2.70
C VAL A 129 0.39 12.52 -3.67
N LEU A 130 1.02 11.73 -4.56
CA LEU A 130 2.05 12.19 -5.49
C LEU A 130 1.63 13.46 -6.24
N GLY A 131 0.44 13.49 -6.85
CA GLY A 131 -0.06 14.65 -7.60
C GLY A 131 -0.35 15.90 -6.76
N SER A 132 -0.34 15.80 -5.42
CA SER A 132 -0.45 16.95 -4.51
C SER A 132 0.90 17.44 -3.98
N VAL A 133 1.97 16.67 -4.25
CA VAL A 133 3.33 16.90 -3.76
C VAL A 133 4.28 17.25 -4.90
N LEU A 134 4.19 16.54 -6.02
CA LEU A 134 5.03 16.74 -7.20
C LEU A 134 4.17 17.27 -8.35
N PHE A 135 4.51 18.48 -8.81
CA PHE A 135 3.86 19.14 -9.94
C PHE A 135 4.66 19.02 -11.24
N LYS A 136 5.89 18.49 -11.17
CA LYS A 136 6.70 18.18 -12.35
C LYS A 136 6.21 16.91 -13.03
N SER A 137 6.11 16.98 -14.36
CA SER A 137 5.95 15.79 -15.20
C SER A 137 7.15 14.86 -15.09
N TYR A 138 6.89 13.57 -15.06
CA TYR A 138 7.90 12.51 -15.11
C TYR A 138 7.61 11.57 -16.27
N SER A 139 8.62 10.84 -16.71
CA SER A 139 8.47 9.74 -17.67
C SER A 139 9.04 8.45 -17.08
N VAL A 140 8.49 7.32 -17.48
CA VAL A 140 8.96 5.99 -17.07
C VAL A 140 9.26 5.19 -18.34
N ASN A 141 10.50 4.76 -18.50
CA ASN A 141 10.86 3.82 -19.54
C ASN A 141 10.58 2.41 -19.03
N THR A 142 9.51 1.76 -19.49
CA THR A 142 9.12 0.43 -18.99
C THR A 142 10.09 -0.68 -19.42
N GLY A 143 10.91 -0.47 -20.46
CA GLY A 143 11.95 -1.44 -20.84
C GLY A 143 13.15 -1.46 -19.89
N THR A 144 13.46 -0.34 -19.24
CA THR A 144 14.65 -0.20 -18.37
C THR A 144 14.31 0.16 -16.91
N GLY A 145 13.07 0.53 -16.63
CA GLY A 145 12.61 1.05 -15.35
C GLY A 145 13.14 2.43 -14.98
N VAL A 146 13.81 3.13 -15.91
CA VAL A 146 14.33 4.48 -15.66
C VAL A 146 13.17 5.46 -15.50
N ILE A 147 13.24 6.28 -14.46
CA ILE A 147 12.30 7.38 -14.20
C ILE A 147 13.05 8.71 -14.35
N ASP A 148 12.56 9.56 -15.25
CA ASP A 148 13.17 10.86 -15.55
C ASP A 148 12.25 12.03 -15.22
N LEU A 149 12.82 13.05 -14.56
CA LEU A 149 12.22 14.36 -14.33
C LEU A 149 13.15 15.42 -14.90
N THR A 150 12.95 15.78 -16.16
CA THR A 150 13.80 16.75 -16.87
C THR A 150 13.55 18.18 -16.38
N GLY A 151 14.63 18.90 -16.05
CA GLY A 151 14.57 20.30 -15.62
C GLY A 151 13.70 20.54 -14.39
N PHE A 152 13.71 19.60 -13.44
CA PHE A 152 13.02 19.69 -12.16
C PHE A 152 13.58 20.85 -11.34
N VAL A 153 12.69 21.72 -10.85
CA VAL A 153 13.03 22.90 -10.02
C VAL A 153 12.36 22.73 -8.65
N PRO A 154 13.06 22.24 -7.62
CA PRO A 154 12.45 21.83 -6.35
C PRO A 154 11.52 22.86 -5.70
N ILE A 155 11.88 24.14 -5.68
CA ILE A 155 11.05 25.18 -5.04
C ILE A 155 9.73 25.48 -5.78
N ASN A 156 9.68 25.22 -7.09
CA ASN A 156 8.50 25.49 -7.92
C ASN A 156 7.66 24.22 -8.14
N ASP A 157 8.33 23.08 -8.25
CA ASP A 157 7.75 21.82 -8.68
C ASP A 157 7.30 20.93 -7.51
N LEU A 158 7.54 21.35 -6.26
CA LEU A 158 7.11 20.63 -5.06
C LEU A 158 6.18 21.45 -4.17
N ASN A 159 5.18 20.77 -3.60
CA ASN A 159 4.49 21.26 -2.41
C ASN A 159 5.27 20.82 -1.17
N VAL A 160 6.05 21.75 -0.61
CA VAL A 160 7.07 21.45 0.38
C VAL A 160 6.51 21.58 1.81
N PRO A 161 6.77 20.60 2.70
CA PRO A 161 6.41 20.71 4.11
C PRO A 161 7.18 21.84 4.81
N SER A 162 6.53 22.49 5.78
CA SER A 162 7.18 23.51 6.61
C SER A 162 8.48 22.98 7.24
N GLY A 163 9.58 23.70 7.05
CA GLY A 163 10.90 23.37 7.60
C GLY A 163 11.73 22.38 6.79
N ALA A 164 11.22 21.85 5.68
CA ALA A 164 12.04 21.04 4.77
C ALA A 164 13.05 21.93 4.02
N THR A 165 14.29 21.49 3.98
CA THR A 165 15.37 22.14 3.21
C THR A 165 15.86 21.27 2.06
N HIS A 166 15.63 19.96 2.11
CA HIS A 166 16.04 19.02 1.09
C HIS A 166 14.93 18.01 0.76
N VAL A 167 15.00 17.47 -0.45
CA VAL A 167 14.18 16.37 -0.92
C VAL A 167 15.09 15.27 -1.46
N THR A 168 14.79 14.02 -1.11
CA THR A 168 15.39 12.85 -1.75
C THR A 168 14.35 12.20 -2.66
N LEU A 169 14.70 12.06 -3.95
CA LEU A 169 13.94 11.26 -4.90
C LEU A 169 14.62 9.92 -5.11
N ARG A 170 13.83 8.84 -5.08
CA ARG A 170 14.25 7.49 -5.46
C ARG A 170 13.06 6.73 -6.01
N GLY A 171 13.33 5.63 -6.71
CA GLY A 171 12.31 4.76 -7.26
C GLY A 171 12.63 3.30 -7.02
N ALA A 172 11.75 2.44 -7.53
CA ALA A 172 12.00 1.02 -7.61
C ALA A 172 11.24 0.42 -8.80
N TRP A 173 11.83 -0.62 -9.38
CA TRP A 173 11.13 -1.54 -10.26
C TRP A 173 10.84 -2.81 -9.47
N ALA A 174 9.57 -3.09 -9.21
CA ALA A 174 9.12 -4.32 -8.58
C ALA A 174 8.45 -5.22 -9.62
N LYS A 175 8.86 -6.48 -9.69
CA LYS A 175 8.17 -7.53 -10.44
C LYS A 175 7.49 -8.47 -9.46
N VAL A 176 6.17 -8.59 -9.55
CA VAL A 176 5.35 -9.31 -8.57
C VAL A 176 4.54 -10.39 -9.26
N ASP A 177 4.80 -11.65 -8.91
CA ASP A 177 3.99 -12.79 -9.31
C ASP A 177 2.95 -13.08 -8.22
N PHE A 178 1.74 -12.56 -8.44
CA PHE A 178 0.62 -12.77 -7.53
C PHE A 178 0.09 -14.21 -7.52
N SER A 179 0.41 -15.02 -8.54
CA SER A 179 0.02 -16.44 -8.63
C SER A 179 1.03 -17.32 -7.91
N GLY A 180 2.33 -17.10 -8.15
CA GLY A 180 3.44 -17.80 -7.52
C GLY A 180 3.80 -17.31 -6.11
N ALA A 181 3.22 -16.18 -5.68
CA ALA A 181 3.48 -15.54 -4.39
C ALA A 181 4.96 -15.15 -4.17
N VAL A 182 5.64 -14.72 -5.25
CA VAL A 182 7.04 -14.30 -5.24
C VAL A 182 7.19 -12.90 -5.83
N SER A 183 8.26 -12.20 -5.47
CA SER A 183 8.57 -10.88 -6.00
C SER A 183 10.08 -10.64 -6.07
N SER A 184 10.52 -9.85 -7.04
CA SER A 184 11.88 -9.30 -7.16
C SER A 184 11.78 -7.79 -7.27
N VAL A 185 12.69 -7.05 -6.63
CA VAL A 185 12.68 -5.58 -6.63
C VAL A 185 14.10 -5.05 -6.79
N GLU A 186 14.26 -4.09 -7.69
CA GLU A 186 15.50 -3.36 -7.93
C GLU A 186 15.23 -1.88 -7.64
N GLU A 187 15.85 -1.35 -6.58
CA GLU A 187 15.76 0.08 -6.24
C GLU A 187 16.69 0.91 -7.15
N THR A 188 16.33 2.18 -7.37
CA THR A 188 17.19 3.10 -8.14
C THR A 188 18.27 3.73 -7.27
N ASN A 189 19.20 4.45 -7.90
CA ASN A 189 19.96 5.48 -7.18
C ASN A 189 19.02 6.48 -6.48
N SER A 190 19.51 7.12 -5.42
CA SER A 190 18.83 8.23 -4.74
C SER A 190 19.45 9.56 -5.18
N GLN A 191 18.62 10.57 -5.42
CA GLN A 191 19.07 11.94 -5.64
C GLN A 191 18.57 12.84 -4.52
N ASN A 192 19.49 13.34 -3.70
CA ASN A 192 19.21 14.32 -2.64
C ASN A 192 19.52 15.72 -3.19
N LEU A 193 18.51 16.60 -3.17
CA LEU A 193 18.59 17.94 -3.71
C LEU A 193 18.18 18.97 -2.66
N PRO A 194 18.86 20.13 -2.60
CA PRO A 194 18.33 21.28 -1.86
C PRO A 194 17.02 21.72 -2.49
N ILE A 195 16.11 22.23 -1.66
CA ILE A 195 14.85 22.80 -2.11
C ILE A 195 15.10 24.27 -2.48
N ASP A 196 15.54 24.50 -3.71
CA ASP A 196 15.87 25.81 -4.24
C ASP A 196 15.36 26.02 -5.68
N GLY A 197 15.73 27.16 -6.28
CA GLY A 197 15.36 27.53 -7.64
C GLY A 197 16.23 26.92 -8.74
N THR A 198 17.13 25.99 -8.41
CA THR A 198 18.09 25.41 -9.36
C THR A 198 17.43 24.31 -10.19
N ALA A 199 17.39 24.48 -11.51
CA ALA A 199 16.89 23.45 -12.42
C ALA A 199 17.90 22.28 -12.51
N THR A 200 17.42 21.08 -12.19
CA THR A 200 18.21 19.84 -12.22
C THR A 200 17.43 18.76 -12.96
N THR A 201 18.10 17.96 -13.78
CA THR A 201 17.47 16.74 -14.32
C THR A 201 17.69 15.60 -13.35
N VAL A 202 16.60 15.00 -12.88
CA VAL A 202 16.64 13.82 -12.02
C VAL A 202 16.44 12.58 -12.90
N THR A 203 17.41 11.68 -12.86
CA THR A 203 17.37 10.37 -13.52
C THR A 203 17.57 9.30 -12.46
N LEU A 204 16.56 8.43 -12.33
CA LEU A 204 16.50 7.34 -11.37
C LEU A 204 16.58 6.02 -12.14
N THR A 205 17.71 5.33 -12.02
CA THR A 205 18.01 4.11 -12.77
C THR A 205 18.06 2.91 -11.82
N PRO A 206 17.22 1.89 -12.00
CA PRO A 206 17.33 0.64 -11.26
C PRO A 206 18.69 -0.03 -11.50
N THR A 207 19.22 -0.73 -10.51
CA THR A 207 20.51 -1.44 -10.61
C THR A 207 20.49 -2.58 -11.65
N ALA A 208 19.32 -3.19 -11.85
CA ALA A 208 19.08 -4.21 -12.85
C ALA A 208 17.60 -4.28 -13.21
N VAL A 209 17.26 -5.13 -14.18
CA VAL A 209 15.89 -5.57 -14.42
C VAL A 209 15.53 -6.64 -13.37
N PRO A 210 14.43 -6.51 -12.61
CA PRO A 210 14.01 -7.54 -11.67
C PRO A 210 13.77 -8.88 -12.35
N ALA A 211 14.32 -9.94 -11.77
CA ALA A 211 14.24 -11.29 -12.31
C ALA A 211 12.86 -11.93 -12.08
N GLY A 212 12.58 -13.00 -12.82
CA GLY A 212 11.35 -13.78 -12.69
C GLY A 212 10.21 -13.32 -13.59
N ALA A 213 9.04 -13.93 -13.38
CA ALA A 213 7.79 -13.58 -14.02
C ALA A 213 6.92 -12.71 -13.10
N GLY A 214 5.87 -12.11 -13.64
CA GLY A 214 4.90 -11.35 -12.85
C GLY A 214 4.46 -10.07 -13.54
N THR A 215 3.82 -9.21 -12.77
CA THR A 215 3.42 -7.85 -13.17
C THR A 215 4.53 -6.87 -12.82
N ASP A 216 4.91 -6.03 -13.76
CA ASP A 216 5.93 -5.00 -13.58
C ASP A 216 5.31 -3.75 -12.97
N LEU A 217 5.86 -3.26 -11.87
CA LEU A 217 5.38 -2.11 -11.11
C LEU A 217 6.54 -1.13 -10.93
N TYR A 218 6.36 0.10 -11.37
CA TYR A 218 7.36 1.16 -11.23
C TYR A 218 6.91 2.11 -10.15
N LEU A 219 7.76 2.32 -9.14
CA LEU A 219 7.46 3.14 -7.97
C LEU A 219 8.33 4.39 -7.95
N LEU A 220 7.72 5.50 -7.52
CA LEU A 220 8.41 6.75 -7.24
C LEU A 220 8.18 7.14 -5.78
N MET A 221 9.26 7.57 -5.12
CA MET A 221 9.28 7.97 -3.72
C MET A 221 9.94 9.34 -3.57
N LEU A 222 9.33 10.16 -2.71
CA LEU A 222 9.86 11.45 -2.30
C LEU A 222 9.90 11.51 -0.78
N GLU A 223 11.06 11.84 -0.24
CA GLU A 223 11.30 11.99 1.20
C GLU A 223 11.84 13.40 1.51
N PHE A 224 11.28 14.07 2.51
CA PHE A 224 11.68 15.42 2.88
C PHE A 224 12.58 15.43 4.12
N PHE A 225 13.58 16.32 4.10
CA PHE A 225 14.59 16.45 5.15
C PHE A 225 14.76 17.90 5.57
N GLN A 226 15.14 18.09 6.83
CA GLN A 226 15.60 19.36 7.36
C GLN A 226 17.08 19.25 7.69
N GLU A 227 17.87 20.17 7.15
CA GLU A 227 19.28 20.30 7.49
C GLU A 227 19.46 21.24 8.67
N VAL A 228 20.23 20.79 9.67
CA VAL A 228 20.67 21.60 10.82
C VAL A 228 22.16 21.37 11.00
N ASN A 229 22.96 22.43 10.92
CA ASN A 229 24.42 22.38 11.08
C ASN A 229 25.11 21.36 10.16
N GLY A 230 24.66 21.25 8.90
CA GLY A 230 25.21 20.31 7.91
C GLY A 230 24.76 18.85 8.08
N VAL A 231 23.86 18.56 9.02
CA VAL A 231 23.28 17.22 9.20
C VAL A 231 21.82 17.23 8.78
N GLN A 232 21.44 16.33 7.87
CA GLN A 232 20.06 16.18 7.41
C GLN A 232 19.26 15.20 8.28
N TYR A 233 18.09 15.64 8.72
CA TYR A 233 17.15 14.86 9.51
C TYR A 233 15.88 14.63 8.71
N THR A 234 15.45 13.37 8.60
CA THR A 234 14.16 13.01 8.00
C THR A 234 13.02 13.70 8.73
N LEU A 235 12.09 14.33 8.00
CA LEU A 235 10.85 14.84 8.57
C LEU A 235 9.88 13.68 8.83
N LYS A 236 10.12 12.91 9.91
CA LYS A 236 9.35 11.70 10.29
C LYS A 236 7.95 11.98 10.86
N ASN A 237 7.21 12.93 10.31
CA ASN A 237 5.82 13.14 10.76
C ASN A 237 4.81 12.22 10.04
N GLY A 238 5.29 11.35 9.14
CA GLY A 238 4.47 10.40 8.37
C GLY A 238 3.41 11.06 7.47
N ALA A 239 3.44 12.38 7.35
CA ALA A 239 2.39 13.15 6.69
C ALA A 239 2.74 13.52 5.24
N PHE A 240 4.04 13.55 4.87
CA PHE A 240 4.47 14.18 3.62
C PHE A 240 5.30 13.30 2.69
N ASN A 241 5.84 12.18 3.18
CA ASN A 241 6.61 11.28 2.30
C ASN A 241 5.66 10.54 1.36
N VAL A 242 6.00 10.60 0.08
CA VAL A 242 5.23 10.01 -1.01
C VAL A 242 5.85 8.68 -1.37
N LEU A 243 5.00 7.67 -1.59
CA LEU A 243 5.34 6.48 -2.33
C LEU A 243 4.13 6.15 -3.20
N SER A 244 4.32 6.05 -4.52
CA SER A 244 3.26 5.79 -5.47
C SER A 244 3.71 4.84 -6.57
N ILE A 245 2.79 4.00 -7.04
CA ILE A 245 2.96 3.25 -8.29
C ILE A 245 2.73 4.24 -9.43
N VAL A 246 3.77 4.56 -10.20
CA VAL A 246 3.71 5.56 -11.28
C VAL A 246 3.44 4.94 -12.65
N GLU A 247 3.82 3.68 -12.83
CA GLU A 247 3.53 2.91 -14.04
C GLU A 247 3.39 1.42 -13.72
N ILE A 248 2.74 0.68 -14.63
CA ILE A 248 2.54 -0.76 -14.53
C ILE A 248 2.59 -1.42 -15.92
N GLN A 249 3.21 -2.59 -16.04
CA GLN A 249 3.21 -3.42 -17.26
C GLN A 249 2.80 -4.86 -17.02
#